data_AF-A0A1Y2G2S9-F1
#
_entry.id   AF-A0A1Y2G2S9-F1
#
_cell.length_a   1.000
_cell.length_b   1.000
_cell.length_c   1.000
_cell.angle_alpha   90.00
_cell.angle_beta   90.00
_cell.angle_gamma   90.00
#
_symmetry.space_group_name_H-M   'P 1'
#
loop_
_entity.id
_entity.type
_entity.pdbx_description
1 polymer ?
#
loop_
_entity_poly.entity_id
_entity_poly.type
_entity_poly.pdbx_seq_one_letter_code
_entity_poly.pdbx_strand_id
1 'polypeptide(L)' 'MWLWGVGLMVFSTVCFAVGVWSIAVGPFVDTEGVLILDTLAKDTHYKYLLVFLVPVTLYAVIINWWGLKIFRHA' A
#
# COMPACT_ATOMS: atom_id res chain seq x y z
N MET A 1 0.42 -6.76 23.69
CA MET A 1 -0.29 -6.19 22.52
C MET A 1 0.60 -5.41 21.56
N TRP A 2 1.54 -4.58 22.04
CA TRP A 2 2.25 -3.59 21.21
C TRP A 2 2.98 -4.14 19.95
N LEU A 3 3.70 -5.26 20.07
CA LEU A 3 4.40 -5.92 18.94
C LEU A 3 3.44 -6.31 17.79
N TRP A 4 2.22 -6.75 18.12
CA TRP A 4 1.21 -7.10 17.14
C TRP A 4 0.69 -5.86 16.39
N GLY A 5 0.54 -4.74 17.11
CA GLY A 5 0.16 -3.46 16.50
C GLY A 5 1.20 -2.93 15.53
N VAL A 6 2.48 -3.01 15.89
CA VAL A 6 3.59 -2.66 14.99
C VAL A 6 3.63 -3.61 13.79
N GLY A 7 3.47 -4.91 13.99
CA GLY A 7 3.43 -5.89 12.91
C GLY A 7 2.32 -5.61 11.89
N LEU A 8 1.11 -5.32 12.36
CA LEU A 8 -0.03 -4.96 11.49
C LEU A 8 0.20 -3.65 10.74
N MET A 9 0.79 -2.64 11.39
CA MET A 9 1.12 -1.37 10.75
C MET A 9 2.17 -1.55 9.66
N VAL A 10 3.26 -2.27 9.94
CA VAL A 10 4.32 -2.51 8.96
C VAL A 10 3.75 -3.27 7.76
N PHE A 11 2.99 -4.33 8.01
CA PHE A 11 2.38 -5.12 6.95
C PHE A 11 1.42 -4.29 6.08
N SER A 12 0.50 -3.53 6.69
CA SER A 12 -0.45 -2.69 5.94
C SER A 12 0.25 -1.59 5.13
N THR A 13 1.32 -1.01 5.69
CA THR A 13 2.12 0.02 5.02
C THR A 13 2.87 -0.55 3.82
N VAL A 14 3.44 -1.76 3.92
CA VAL A 14 4.09 -2.43 2.81
C VAL A 14 3.09 -2.75 1.69
N CYS A 15 1.93 -3.31 2.02
CA CYS A 15 0.88 -3.57 1.03
C CYS A 15 0.42 -2.28 0.32
N PHE A 16 0.24 -1.22 1.09
CA PHE A 16 -0.12 0.09 0.54
C PHE A 16 0.96 0.65 -0.39
N ALA A 17 2.24 0.57 0.01
CA ALA A 17 3.37 1.02 -0.80
C ALA A 17 3.49 0.25 -2.13
N VAL A 18 3.28 -1.08 -2.11
CA VAL A 18 3.25 -1.90 -3.33
C VAL A 18 2.09 -1.48 -4.24
N GLY A 19 0.90 -1.24 -3.67
CA GLY A 19 -0.25 -0.74 -4.43
C GLY A 19 -0.01 0.63 -5.08
N VAL A 20 0.58 1.57 -4.34
CA VAL A 20 0.96 2.89 -4.87
C VAL A 20 2.00 2.75 -5.99
N TRP A 21 3.02 1.91 -5.79
CA TRP A 21 4.03 1.64 -6.80
C TRP A 21 3.41 1.07 -8.09
N SER A 22 2.49 0.11 -7.96
CA SER A 22 1.79 -0.50 -9.10
C SER A 22 1.00 0.52 -9.94
N ILE A 23 0.31 1.46 -9.28
CA ILE A 23 -0.58 2.41 -9.96
C ILE A 23 0.18 3.63 -10.48
N ALA A 24 1.11 4.18 -9.69
CA ALA A 24 1.76 5.45 -9.97
C ALA A 24 3.12 5.32 -10.67
N VAL A 25 3.85 4.22 -10.46
CA VAL A 25 5.22 4.04 -11.00
C VAL A 25 5.24 2.98 -12.10
N GLY A 26 4.48 1.89 -11.95
CA GLY A 26 4.38 0.80 -12.92
C GLY A 26 4.13 1.24 -14.38
N PRO A 27 3.26 2.23 -14.66
CA PRO A 27 3.03 2.71 -16.03
C PRO A 27 4.24 3.42 -16.69
N PHE A 28 5.22 3.86 -15.91
CA PHE A 28 6.37 4.66 -16.38
C PHE A 28 7.68 3.88 -16.40
N VAL A 29 7.69 2.64 -15.88
CA VAL A 29 8.90 1.82 -15.74
C VAL A 29 8.67 0.47 -16.40
N ASP A 30 9.38 0.21 -17.50
CA ASP A 30 9.53 -1.14 -18.04
C ASP A 30 10.44 -1.93 -17.12
N THR A 31 9.84 -2.78 -16.28
CA THR A 31 10.59 -3.58 -15.31
C THR A 31 11.03 -4.89 -15.95
N GLU A 32 12.18 -4.87 -16.63
CA GLU A 32 12.78 -6.09 -17.15
C GLU A 32 13.48 -6.86 -16.03
N GLY A 33 12.99 -8.05 -15.68
CA GLY A 33 13.72 -9.03 -14.85
C GLY A 33 13.05 -9.52 -13.57
N VAL A 34 11.98 -8.86 -13.08
CA VAL A 34 11.21 -9.35 -11.92
C VAL A 34 9.77 -9.64 -12.33
N LEU A 35 9.45 -10.92 -12.49
CA LEU A 35 8.17 -11.44 -13.00
C LEU A 35 6.93 -10.83 -12.32
N ILE A 36 6.99 -10.63 -10.99
CA ILE A 36 5.87 -10.08 -10.21
C ILE A 36 5.65 -8.59 -10.54
N LEU A 37 6.73 -7.81 -10.61
CA LEU A 37 6.66 -6.38 -10.88
C LEU A 37 6.28 -6.12 -12.35
N ASP A 38 6.78 -6.94 -13.28
CA ASP A 38 6.45 -6.88 -14.70
C ASP A 38 4.97 -7.18 -14.95
N THR A 39 4.40 -8.15 -14.22
CA THR A 39 2.96 -8.46 -14.28
C THR A 39 2.12 -7.29 -13.75
N LEU A 40 2.55 -6.63 -12.67
CA LEU A 40 1.88 -5.45 -12.12
C LEU A 40 1.96 -4.23 -13.07
N ALA A 41 3.11 -4.01 -13.72
CA ALA A 41 3.32 -2.89 -14.63
C ALA A 41 2.50 -3.00 -15.93
N LYS A 42 2.32 -4.24 -16.41
CA LYS A 42 1.50 -4.57 -17.59
C LYS A 42 -0.01 -4.55 -17.32
N ASP A 43 -0.44 -4.34 -16.08
CA ASP A 43 -1.86 -4.28 -15.76
C ASP A 43 -2.50 -2.99 -16.30
N THR A 44 -3.45 -3.13 -17.21
CA THR A 44 -4.15 -2.02 -17.88
C THR A 44 -5.41 -1.56 -17.16
N HIS A 45 -5.93 -2.35 -16.22
CA HIS A 45 -7.26 -2.11 -15.62
C HIS A 45 -7.16 -1.28 -14.34
N TYR A 46 -6.17 -1.53 -13.49
CA TYR A 46 -6.08 -0.88 -12.17
C TYR A 46 -5.50 0.56 -12.22
N LYS A 47 -5.04 1.03 -13.39
CA LYS A 47 -4.49 2.39 -13.57
C LYS A 47 -5.53 3.50 -13.26
N TYR A 48 -6.82 3.23 -13.46
CA TYR A 48 -7.89 4.20 -13.19
C TYR A 48 -8.19 4.41 -11.70
N LEU A 49 -7.69 3.53 -10.82
CA LEU A 49 -7.86 3.65 -9.37
C LEU A 49 -6.99 4.75 -8.77
N LEU A 50 -6.18 5.45 -9.57
CA LEU A 50 -5.37 6.59 -9.14
C LEU A 50 -6.22 7.68 -8.46
N VAL A 51 -7.46 7.90 -8.90
CA VAL A 51 -8.39 8.84 -8.24
C VAL A 51 -8.73 8.40 -6.81
N PHE A 52 -8.81 7.10 -6.56
CA PHE A 52 -9.04 6.53 -5.24
C PHE A 52 -7.78 6.51 -4.36
N LEU A 53 -6.61 6.84 -4.90
CA LEU A 53 -5.37 6.86 -4.12
C LEU A 53 -5.45 7.87 -2.97
N VAL A 54 -6.07 9.04 -3.18
CA VAL A 54 -6.26 10.06 -2.15
C VAL A 54 -7.11 9.55 -0.98
N PRO A 55 -8.37 9.08 -1.16
CA PRO A 55 -9.17 8.58 -0.04
C PRO A 55 -8.54 7.34 0.61
N VAL A 56 -7.95 6.42 -0.16
CA VAL A 56 -7.30 5.22 0.40
C VAL A 56 -6.10 5.58 1.27
N THR A 57 -5.28 6.56 0.87
CA THR A 57 -4.15 7.05 1.68
C THR A 57 -4.65 7.60 3.01
N LEU A 58 -5.71 8.41 2.99
CA LEU A 58 -6.30 8.98 4.21
C LEU A 58 -6.78 7.89 5.16
N TYR A 59 -7.51 6.90 4.65
CA TYR A 59 -7.97 5.77 5.47
C TYR A 59 -6.80 4.95 6.03
N ALA A 60 -5.78 4.67 5.22
CA ALA A 60 -4.60 3.93 5.66
C ALA A 60 -3.88 4.64 6.82
N VAL A 61 -3.70 5.96 6.72
CA VAL A 61 -3.07 6.76 7.79
C VAL A 61 -3.94 6.79 9.05
N ILE A 62 -5.25 7.04 8.91
CA ILE A 62 -6.18 7.11 10.06
C ILE A 62 -6.22 5.78 10.81
N ILE A 63 -6.39 4.67 10.08
CA ILE A 63 -6.50 3.33 10.66
C ILE A 63 -5.18 2.94 11.34
N ASN A 64 -4.04 3.18 10.70
CA ASN A 64 -2.74 2.85 11.31
C ASN A 64 -2.45 3.71 12.55
N TRP A 65 -2.79 5.00 12.51
CA TRP A 65 -2.61 5.89 13.66
C TRP A 65 -3.52 5.51 14.84
N TRP A 66 -4.80 5.27 14.57
CA TRP A 66 -5.75 4.81 15.58
C TRP A 66 -5.40 3.42 16.12
N GLY A 67 -5.05 2.50 15.23
CA GLY A 67 -4.65 1.14 15.59
C GLY A 67 -3.48 1.15 16.56
N LEU A 68 -2.42 1.93 16.26
CA LEU A 68 -1.29 2.07 17.18
C LEU A 68 -1.68 2.65 18.54
N LYS A 69 -2.60 3.62 18.59
CA LYS A 69 -3.12 4.13 19.88
C LYS A 69 -3.81 3.03 20.67
N ILE A 70 -4.66 2.23 20.02
CA ILE A 70 -5.36 1.11 20.65
C ILE A 70 -4.34 0.10 21.20
N PHE A 71 -3.38 -0.35 20.38
CA PHE A 71 -2.39 -1.34 20.82
C PHE A 71 -1.39 -0.83 21.87
N ARG A 72 -1.29 0.49 22.07
CA ARG A 72 -0.45 1.11 23.10
C ARG A 72 -1.20 1.29 24.42
N HIS A 73 -2.52 1.50 24.38
CA HIS A 73 -3.35 1.81 25.55
C HIS A 73 -4.29 0.67 25.96
N ALA A 74 -4.29 -0.45 25.23
CA ALA A 74 -4.95 -1.71 25.57
C ALA A 74 -3.94 -2.71 26.16
#